data_AF-A0A537PCE0-F1
#
_entry.id   AF-A0A537PCE0-F1
#
_cell.length_a   1.000
_cell.length_b   1.000
_cell.length_c   1.000
_cell.angle_alpha   90.00
_cell.angle_beta   90.00
_cell.angle_gamma   90.00
#
_symmetry.space_group_name_H-M   'P 1'
#
loop_
_entity.id
_entity.type
_entity.pdbx_description
1 polymer ?
#
loop_
_entity_poly.entity_id
_entity_poly.type
_entity_poly.pdbx_seq_one_letter_code
_entity_poly.pdbx_strand_id
1 'polypeptide(L)'
;MKTIVIGAGVMGASVAYRLAQAGAAVTVLEAARIGGGTSGTSFAWTNAYKKPPKPYHDLNVAGMKAHAALADEFGATPWWHGGGSLEWEAEPDRTAQAE
;
A
#
# COMPACT_ATOMS: atom_id res chain seq x y z
N MET A 1 -25.72 -2.02 -6.57
CA MET A 1 -25.62 -1.59 -5.16
C MET A 1 -25.06 -0.16 -5.12
N LYS A 2 -25.54 0.72 -4.23
CA LYS A 2 -24.96 2.06 -4.03
C LYS A 2 -24.09 2.05 -2.78
N THR A 3 -22.88 2.59 -2.87
CA THR A 3 -21.91 2.59 -1.76
C THR A 3 -21.30 3.97 -1.58
N ILE A 4 -21.11 4.39 -0.34
CA ILE A 4 -20.37 5.61 0.00
C ILE A 4 -19.06 5.19 0.67
N VAL A 5 -17.94 5.72 0.21
CA VAL A 5 -16.62 5.57 0.84
C VAL A 5 -16.22 6.93 1.43
N ILE A 6 -15.92 6.97 2.72
CA ILE A 6 -15.49 8.19 3.41
C ILE A 6 -13.97 8.17 3.54
N GLY A 7 -13.32 9.13 2.89
CA GLY A 7 -11.87 9.30 2.80
C GLY A 7 -11.30 8.89 1.44
N ALA A 8 -10.52 9.77 0.81
CA ALA A 8 -9.81 9.54 -0.45
C ALA A 8 -8.29 9.40 -0.25
N GLY A 9 -7.88 8.80 0.88
CA GLY A 9 -6.54 8.22 1.04
C GLY A 9 -6.38 6.91 0.26
N VAL A 10 -5.19 6.29 0.32
CA VAL A 10 -4.88 5.07 -0.45
C VAL A 10 -5.88 3.93 -0.18
N MET A 11 -6.28 3.71 1.07
CA MET A 11 -7.26 2.69 1.43
C MET A 11 -8.64 2.95 0.80
N GLY A 12 -9.15 4.17 0.94
CA GLY A 12 -10.45 4.55 0.40
C GLY A 12 -10.48 4.52 -1.12
N ALA A 13 -9.41 5.00 -1.77
CA ALA A 13 -9.26 4.93 -3.21
C ALA A 13 -9.22 3.47 -3.72
N SER A 14 -8.44 2.60 -3.08
CA SER A 14 -8.38 1.18 -3.45
C SER A 14 -9.73 0.47 -3.26
N VAL A 15 -10.44 0.73 -2.16
CA VAL A 15 -11.78 0.16 -1.92
C VAL A 15 -12.77 0.66 -2.96
N ALA A 16 -12.80 1.96 -3.23
CA ALA A 16 -13.70 2.55 -4.22
C ALA A 16 -13.45 1.97 -5.62
N TYR A 17 -12.17 1.84 -6.02
CA TYR A 17 -11.78 1.27 -7.30
C TYR A 17 -12.27 -0.17 -7.47
N ARG A 18 -12.00 -1.04 -6.49
CA ARG A 18 -12.43 -2.45 -6.55
C ARG A 18 -13.96 -2.61 -6.50
N LEU A 19 -14.66 -1.80 -5.70
CA LEU A 19 -16.13 -1.80 -5.66
C LEU A 19 -16.74 -1.34 -6.99
N ALA A 20 -16.16 -0.32 -7.62
CA ALA A 20 -16.61 0.16 -8.93
C ALA A 20 -16.36 -0.91 -10.02
N GLN A 21 -15.21 -1.58 -10.02
CA GLN A 21 -14.93 -2.72 -10.92
C GLN A 21 -15.96 -3.85 -10.73
N ALA A 22 -16.44 -4.07 -9.51
CA ALA A 22 -17.48 -5.05 -9.20
C ALA A 22 -18.91 -4.59 -9.56
N GLY A 23 -19.09 -3.42 -10.19
CA GLY A 23 -20.38 -2.90 -10.65
C GLY A 23 -21.18 -2.12 -9.60
N ALA A 24 -20.58 -1.76 -8.46
CA ALA A 24 -21.23 -0.86 -7.51
C ALA A 24 -21.20 0.60 -8.02
N ALA A 25 -22.26 1.34 -7.74
CA ALA A 25 -22.27 2.80 -7.91
C ALA A 25 -21.64 3.43 -6.65
N VAL A 26 -20.39 3.87 -6.76
CA VAL A 26 -19.60 4.35 -5.61
C VAL A 26 -19.50 5.87 -5.62
N THR A 27 -19.81 6.50 -4.47
CA THR A 27 -19.50 7.90 -4.20
C THR A 27 -18.37 7.97 -3.16
N VAL A 28 -17.30 8.70 -3.45
CA VAL A 28 -16.21 8.94 -2.50
C VAL A 28 -16.37 10.35 -1.92
N LEU A 29 -16.36 10.46 -0.59
CA LEU A 29 -16.42 11.73 0.12
C LEU A 29 -15.08 11.97 0.80
N GLU A 30 -14.39 13.05 0.45
CA GLU A 30 -13.13 13.49 1.07
C GLU A 30 -13.32 14.86 1.68
N ALA A 31 -12.82 15.07 2.89
CA ALA A 31 -12.99 16.30 3.63
C ALA A 31 -12.05 17.42 3.14
N ALA A 32 -10.85 17.06 2.67
CA ALA A 32 -9.85 18.01 2.20
C ALA A 32 -9.48 17.75 0.73
N ARG A 33 -8.29 17.21 0.47
CA ARG A 33 -7.79 16.87 -0.86
C ARG A 33 -7.52 15.38 -0.97
N ILE A 34 -7.64 14.84 -2.17
CA ILE A 34 -7.30 13.43 -2.46
C ILE A 34 -5.87 13.17 -1.98
N GLY A 35 -5.69 12.09 -1.22
CA GLY A 35 -4.40 11.71 -0.64
C GLY A 35 -3.81 12.72 0.35
N GLY A 36 -4.58 13.72 0.83
CA GLY A 36 -4.03 14.83 1.61
C GLY A 36 -3.56 14.49 3.03
N GLY A 37 -4.04 13.38 3.60
CA GLY A 37 -3.64 12.90 4.93
C GLY A 37 -2.37 12.04 4.88
N THR A 38 -2.30 11.02 5.74
CA THR A 38 -1.14 10.12 5.88
C THR A 38 -0.64 9.54 4.56
N SER A 39 -1.55 9.25 3.62
CA SER A 39 -1.17 8.73 2.31
C SER A 39 -0.26 9.67 1.51
N GLY A 40 -0.42 10.99 1.65
CA GLY A 40 0.38 11.99 0.92
C GLY A 40 1.64 12.44 1.64
N THR A 41 1.82 12.06 2.91
CA THR A 41 3.02 12.38 3.71
C THR A 41 3.90 11.15 3.95
N SER A 42 3.53 9.99 3.40
CA SER A 42 4.25 8.74 3.56
C SER A 42 5.47 8.66 2.65
N PHE A 43 6.49 7.92 3.07
CA PHE A 43 7.61 7.50 2.21
C PHE A 43 7.18 6.49 1.12
N ALA A 44 5.95 5.95 1.23
CA ALA A 44 5.35 5.02 0.26
C ALA A 44 6.16 3.73 -0.01
N TRP A 45 6.98 3.31 0.95
CA TRP A 45 7.82 2.12 0.80
C TRP A 45 7.07 0.82 1.08
N THR A 46 6.79 0.07 0.01
CA THR A 46 6.18 -1.26 0.08
C THR A 46 7.24 -2.33 0.33
N ASN A 47 7.33 -2.84 1.55
CA ASN A 47 8.29 -3.89 1.94
C ASN A 47 7.73 -4.82 3.03
N ALA A 48 8.40 -5.96 3.23
CA ALA A 48 8.14 -6.89 4.32
C ALA A 48 9.34 -7.05 5.28
N TYR A 49 10.35 -6.18 5.19
CA TYR A 49 11.61 -6.33 5.92
C TYR A 49 11.46 -6.01 7.42
N LYS A 50 12.01 -6.85 8.30
CA LYS A 50 11.93 -6.74 9.77
C LYS A 50 10.49 -6.48 10.28
N LYS A 51 9.53 -7.28 9.82
CA LYS A 51 8.09 -7.16 10.19
C LYS A 51 7.55 -8.36 10.98
N PRO A 52 8.08 -8.69 12.16
CA PRO A 52 7.46 -9.68 13.03
C PRO A 52 6.12 -9.16 13.56
N PRO A 53 5.16 -10.05 13.88
CA PRO A 53 5.21 -11.51 13.72
C PRO A 53 4.94 -11.95 12.26
N LYS A 54 5.15 -13.25 11.97
CA LYS A 54 4.97 -13.84 10.62
C LYS A 54 3.67 -13.44 9.90
N PRO A 55 2.48 -13.37 10.55
CA PRO A 55 1.26 -12.92 9.87
C PRO A 55 1.33 -11.48 9.36
N TYR A 56 2.03 -10.59 10.08
CA TYR A 56 2.22 -9.21 9.64
C TYR A 56 3.20 -9.14 8.47
N HIS A 57 4.32 -9.88 8.53
CA HIS A 57 5.21 -10.06 7.38
C HIS A 57 4.43 -10.53 6.14
N ASP A 58 3.59 -11.56 6.27
CA ASP A 58 2.84 -12.14 5.14
C ASP A 58 1.82 -11.17 4.55
N LEU A 59 1.14 -10.38 5.39
CA LEU A 59 0.29 -9.29 4.93
C LEU A 59 1.08 -8.29 4.07
N ASN A 60 2.30 -7.95 4.49
CA ASN A 60 3.14 -7.02 3.75
C ASN A 60 3.66 -7.62 2.43
N VAL A 61 4.02 -8.91 2.41
CA VAL A 61 4.35 -9.62 1.16
C VAL A 61 3.15 -9.61 0.21
N ALA A 62 1.94 -9.87 0.70
CA ALA A 62 0.72 -9.79 -0.10
C ALA A 62 0.49 -8.35 -0.62
N GLY A 63 0.73 -7.34 0.22
CA GLY A 63 0.67 -5.93 -0.18
C GLY A 63 1.67 -5.57 -1.28
N MET A 64 2.91 -6.05 -1.21
CA MET A 64 3.92 -5.85 -2.26
C MET A 64 3.47 -6.48 -3.58
N LYS A 65 2.96 -7.72 -3.55
CA LYS A 65 2.43 -8.40 -4.74
C LYS A 65 1.24 -7.63 -5.33
N ALA A 66 0.35 -7.13 -4.48
CA ALA A 66 -0.81 -6.36 -4.91
C ALA A 66 -0.42 -5.03 -5.57
N HIS A 67 0.60 -4.32 -5.08
CA HIS A 67 1.08 -3.09 -5.72
C HIS A 67 1.74 -3.37 -7.08
N ALA A 68 2.53 -4.43 -7.18
CA ALA A 68 3.11 -4.86 -8.44
C ALA A 68 2.03 -5.21 -9.48
N ALA A 69 1.03 -6.01 -9.10
CA ALA A 69 -0.09 -6.35 -9.99
C ALA A 69 -0.95 -5.13 -10.35
N LEU A 70 -1.11 -4.18 -9.44
CA LEU A 70 -1.83 -2.94 -9.70
C LEU A 70 -1.15 -2.10 -10.79
N ALA A 71 0.18 -2.17 -10.90
CA ALA A 71 0.91 -1.48 -11.96
C ALA A 71 0.45 -1.96 -13.35
N ASP A 72 0.14 -3.24 -13.51
CA ASP A 72 -0.32 -3.82 -14.77
C ASP A 72 -1.76 -3.39 -15.15
N GLU A 73 -2.54 -2.88 -14.19
CA GLU A 73 -3.90 -2.40 -14.42
C GLU A 73 -3.96 -0.95 -14.96
N PHE A 74 -2.86 -0.20 -14.88
CA PHE A 74 -2.80 1.19 -15.33
C PHE A 74 -1.82 1.37 -16.49
N GLY A 75 -2.21 2.15 -17.49
CA GLY A 75 -1.35 2.39 -18.67
C GLY A 75 -0.05 3.15 -18.35
N ALA A 76 0.00 3.92 -17.27
CA ALA A 76 1.19 4.59 -16.78
C ALA A 76 1.31 4.49 -15.26
N THR A 77 2.50 4.18 -14.77
CA THR A 77 2.77 3.87 -13.35
C THR A 77 3.94 4.69 -12.77
N PRO A 78 3.95 6.03 -12.91
CA PRO A 78 5.03 6.88 -12.40
C PRO A 78 5.17 6.84 -10.86
N TRP A 79 4.21 6.24 -10.18
CA TRP A 79 4.14 6.05 -8.73
C TRP A 79 4.71 4.71 -8.26
N TRP A 80 5.02 3.77 -9.17
CA TRP A 80 5.53 2.45 -8.84
C TRP A 80 7.01 2.34 -9.17
N HIS A 81 7.81 1.93 -8.20
CA HIS A 81 9.23 1.67 -8.37
C HIS A 81 9.57 0.27 -7.83
N GLY A 82 9.90 -0.64 -8.74
CA GLY A 82 10.57 -1.89 -8.38
C GLY A 82 12.06 -1.65 -8.12
N GLY A 83 12.69 -2.47 -7.27
CA GLY A 83 14.15 -2.39 -7.06
C GLY A 83 14.64 -2.86 -5.69
N GLY A 84 13.75 -3.02 -4.71
CA GLY A 84 14.13 -3.45 -3.37
C GLY A 84 14.78 -2.33 -2.55
N SER A 85 15.59 -2.71 -1.56
CA SER A 85 16.26 -1.79 -0.64
C SER A 85 17.62 -2.34 -0.24
N LEU A 86 18.59 -1.45 0.00
CA LEU A 86 19.86 -1.77 0.62
C LEU A 86 19.88 -1.20 2.03
N GLU A 87 20.13 -2.05 3.02
CA GLU A 87 20.38 -1.66 4.40
C GLU A 87 21.86 -1.89 4.70
N TRP A 88 22.50 -0.89 5.29
CA TRP A 88 23.90 -0.96 5.70
C TRP A 88 23.97 -0.83 7.22
N GLU A 89 24.43 -1.89 7.88
CA GLU A 89 24.67 -1.90 9.32
C GLU A 89 26.17 -1.77 9.58
N ALA A 90 26.58 -0.74 10.34
CA ALA A 90 27.99 -0.49 10.67
C ALA A 90 28.52 -1.46 11.74
N GLU A 91 27.63 -1.98 12.59
CA GLU A 91 27.90 -2.98 13.63
C GLU A 91 26.78 -4.03 13.57
N PRO A 92 27.07 -5.34 13.73
CA PRO A 92 26.07 -6.38 13.56
C PRO A 92 24.96 -6.32 14.61
N ASP A 93 23.70 -6.28 14.17
CA ASP A 93 22.53 -6.42 15.03
C ASP A 93 22.45 -7.84 15.61
N ARG A 94 22.88 -8.00 16.88
CA ARG A 94 22.86 -9.30 17.60
C ARG A 94 21.44 -9.82 17.88
N THR A 95 20.42 -8.98 17.75
CA THR A 95 19.02 -9.37 17.96
C THR A 95 18.37 -9.99 16.72
N ALA A 96 18.98 -9.85 15.53
CA ALA A 96 18.44 -10.37 14.28
C ALA A 96 18.69 -11.88 14.05
N GLN A 97 19.52 -12.54 14.87
CA GLN A 97 19.84 -13.98 14.75
C GLN A 97 18.97 -14.89 15.64
N ALA A 98 17.98 -14.35 16.36
CA ALA A 98 17.24 -15.08 17.39
C ALA A 98 15.85 -15.60 16.98
N GLU A 99 15.51 -15.63 15.69
CA GLU A 99 14.26 -16.24 15.17
C GLU A 99 14.53 -17.51 14.34
#